data_AF-A0A354W8K2-F1
#
_entry.id   AF-A0A354W8K2-F1
#
_cell.length_a   1.000
_cell.length_b   1.000
_cell.length_c   1.000
_cell.angle_alpha   90.00
_cell.angle_beta   90.00
_cell.angle_gamma   90.00
#
_symmetry.space_group_name_H-M   'P 1'
#
loop_
_entity.id
_entity.type
_entity.pdbx_description
1 polymer ?
#
loop_
_entity_poly.entity_id
_entity_poly.type
_entity_poly.pdbx_seq_one_letter_code
_entity_poly.pdbx_strand_id
1 'polypeptide(L)'
;MSLFEMQKDLAEMRQAVAETTAILKRTELEYEEANSKANQWHSRAELALREGNEDLARKELEKKVSERKIGEKSKKILEEKTHELEVFKRTVKQLENQIEIAEVNAKIFKTR
;
A
#
# COMPACT_ATOMS: atom_id res chain seq x y z
N MET A 1 -21.76 -23.00 -3.20
CA MET A 1 -20.56 -22.82 -2.36
C MET A 1 -20.80 -23.57 -1.05
N SER A 2 -19.92 -24.49 -0.69
CA SER A 2 -19.98 -25.21 0.58
C SER A 2 -19.36 -24.38 1.72
N LEU A 3 -19.67 -24.72 2.97
CA LEU A 3 -19.03 -24.09 4.14
C LEU A 3 -17.49 -24.17 4.06
N PHE A 4 -16.97 -25.30 3.58
CA PHE A 4 -15.53 -25.50 3.39
C PHE A 4 -14.95 -24.57 2.33
N GLU A 5 -15.64 -24.38 1.20
CA GLU A 5 -15.21 -23.43 0.16
C GLU A 5 -15.19 -22.00 0.69
N MET A 6 -16.22 -21.56 1.43
CA MET A 6 -16.25 -20.22 2.04
C MET A 6 -15.09 -20.00 3.03
N GLN A 7 -14.79 -21.01 3.86
CA GLN A 7 -13.68 -20.95 4.81
C GLN A 7 -12.32 -20.88 4.11
N LYS A 8 -12.17 -21.59 2.99
CA LYS A 8 -10.97 -21.52 2.14
C LYS A 8 -10.83 -20.13 1.52
N ASP A 9 -11.89 -19.60 0.92
CA ASP A 9 -11.91 -18.26 0.32
C ASP A 9 -11.59 -17.18 1.37
N LEU A 10 -12.11 -17.32 2.60
CA LEU A 10 -11.79 -16.42 3.71
C LEU A 10 -10.29 -16.45 4.06
N ALA A 11 -9.67 -17.63 4.08
CA ALA A 11 -8.25 -17.75 4.35
C ALA A 11 -7.40 -17.06 3.27
N GLU A 12 -7.73 -17.28 1.99
CA GLU A 12 -7.07 -16.64 0.86
C GLU A 12 -7.24 -15.11 0.90
N MET A 13 -8.44 -14.60 1.20
CA MET A 13 -8.69 -13.17 1.33
C MET A 13 -7.91 -12.54 2.49
N ARG A 14 -7.79 -13.22 3.64
CA ARG A 14 -6.97 -12.75 4.77
C ARG A 14 -5.48 -12.68 4.41
N GLN A 15 -4.99 -13.64 3.62
CA GLN A 15 -3.63 -13.60 3.10
C GLN A 15 -3.43 -12.40 2.16
N ALA A 16 -4.36 -12.17 1.23
CA ALA A 16 -4.31 -11.00 0.33
C ALA A 16 -4.32 -9.66 1.09
N VAL A 17 -5.09 -9.55 2.18
CA VAL A 17 -5.06 -8.38 3.08
C VAL A 17 -3.68 -8.20 3.70
N ALA A 18 -3.06 -9.27 4.18
CA ALA A 18 -1.74 -9.21 4.82
C ALA A 18 -0.65 -8.79 3.81
N GLU A 19 -0.64 -9.39 2.63
CA GLU A 19 0.27 -9.06 1.53
C GLU A 19 0.12 -7.60 1.07
N THR A 20 -1.13 -7.16 0.85
CA THR A 20 -1.42 -5.78 0.45
C THR A 20 -0.98 -4.78 1.53
N THR A 21 -1.18 -5.12 2.80
CA THR A 21 -0.71 -4.30 3.93
C THR A 21 0.82 -4.19 3.95
N ALA A 22 1.53 -5.29 3.68
CA ALA A 22 2.99 -5.27 3.59
C ALA A 22 3.49 -4.39 2.43
N ILE A 23 2.83 -4.48 1.27
CA ILE A 23 3.12 -3.62 0.10
C ILE A 23 2.89 -2.15 0.44
N LEU A 24 1.77 -1.82 1.09
CA LEU A 24 1.46 -0.45 1.53
C LEU A 24 2.56 0.10 2.42
N LYS A 25 2.91 -0.59 3.51
CA LYS A 25 3.97 -0.16 4.43
C LYS A 25 5.31 0.06 3.75
N ARG A 26 5.69 -0.85 2.86
CA ARG A 26 6.93 -0.70 2.08
C ARG A 26 6.88 0.54 1.17
N THR A 27 5.76 0.75 0.50
CA THR A 27 5.59 1.87 -0.43
C THR A 27 5.54 3.21 0.31
N GLU A 28 4.99 3.24 1.53
CA GLU A 28 5.03 4.42 2.41
C GLU A 28 6.46 4.80 2.74
N LEU A 29 7.29 3.83 3.14
CA LEU A 29 8.72 4.07 3.39
C LEU A 29 9.45 4.56 2.14
N GLU A 30 9.19 3.95 0.97
CA GLU A 30 9.78 4.39 -0.30
C GLU A 30 9.37 5.83 -0.65
N TYR A 31 8.12 6.22 -0.38
CA TYR A 31 7.62 7.58 -0.59
C TYR A 31 8.31 8.59 0.35
N GLU A 32 8.42 8.26 1.63
CA GLU A 32 9.10 9.09 2.62
C GLU A 32 10.59 9.28 2.29
N GLU A 33 11.26 8.20 1.89
CA GLU A 33 12.67 8.23 1.50
C GLU A 33 12.87 9.10 0.26
N ALA A 34 12.04 8.95 -0.77
CA ALA A 34 12.10 9.77 -1.98
C ALA A 34 11.91 11.27 -1.67
N ASN A 35 10.97 11.61 -0.79
CA ASN A 35 10.77 13.01 -0.36
C ASN A 35 11.98 13.55 0.42
N SER A 36 12.54 12.74 1.32
CA SER A 36 13.76 13.11 2.06
C SER A 36 14.93 13.38 1.11
N LYS A 37 15.17 12.48 0.15
CA LYS A 37 16.23 12.66 -0.86
C LYS A 37 15.98 13.88 -1.75
N ALA A 38 14.74 14.10 -2.19
CA ALA A 38 14.39 15.29 -2.98
C ALA A 38 14.70 16.59 -2.21
N ASN A 39 14.42 16.63 -0.91
CA ASN A 39 14.76 17.78 -0.05
C ASN A 39 16.28 17.94 0.11
N GLN A 40 17.03 16.85 0.31
CA GLN A 40 18.48 16.91 0.39
C GLN A 40 19.12 17.44 -0.90
N TRP A 41 18.66 16.96 -2.06
CA TRP A 41 19.12 17.46 -3.36
C TRP A 41 18.78 18.94 -3.56
N HIS A 42 17.63 19.38 -3.06
CA HIS A 42 17.28 20.79 -3.08
C HIS A 42 18.26 21.64 -2.26
N SER A 43 18.54 21.25 -1.01
CA SER A 43 19.50 21.98 -0.16
C SER A 43 20.90 22.01 -0.74
N ARG A 44 21.34 20.92 -1.39
CA ARG A 44 22.63 20.87 -2.11
C ARG A 44 22.65 21.83 -3.30
N ALA A 45 21.57 21.89 -4.07
CA ALA A 45 21.46 22.85 -5.17
C ALA A 45 21.52 24.30 -4.67
N GLU A 46 20.83 24.62 -3.57
CA GLU A 46 20.88 25.96 -2.97
C GLU A 46 22.29 26.34 -2.48
N LEU A 47 23.01 25.39 -1.87
CA LEU A 47 24.39 25.61 -1.46
C LEU A 47 25.29 25.89 -2.67
N ALA A 48 25.19 25.08 -3.72
CA ALA A 48 25.96 25.27 -4.95
C ALA A 48 25.68 26.63 -5.60
N LEU A 49 24.43 27.10 -5.59
CA LEU A 49 24.08 28.45 -6.08
C LEU A 49 24.73 29.55 -5.24
N ARG A 50 24.75 29.42 -3.90
CA ARG A 50 25.41 30.39 -3.01
C ARG A 50 26.92 30.45 -3.24
N GLU A 51 27.52 29.33 -3.61
CA GLU A 51 28.94 29.22 -3.97
C GLU A 51 29.24 29.67 -5.41
N GLY A 52 28.21 30.06 -6.18
CA GLY A 52 28.33 30.51 -7.57
C GLY A 52 28.49 29.38 -8.59
N ASN A 53 28.26 28.13 -8.19
CA ASN A 53 28.39 26.96 -9.04
C ASN A 53 27.03 26.53 -9.63
N GLU A 54 26.60 27.24 -10.67
CA GLU A 54 25.30 27.01 -11.33
C GLU A 54 25.19 25.63 -11.99
N ASP A 55 26.29 25.12 -12.57
CA ASP A 55 26.28 23.81 -13.22
C ASP A 55 26.08 22.67 -12.22
N LEU A 56 26.71 22.77 -11.05
CA LEU A 56 26.47 21.83 -9.96
C LEU A 56 25.03 21.94 -9.46
N ALA A 57 24.53 23.16 -9.25
CA ALA A 57 23.15 23.37 -8.82
C ALA A 57 22.13 22.73 -9.78
N ARG A 58 22.34 22.87 -11.10
CA ARG A 58 21.49 22.25 -12.12
C ARG A 58 21.49 20.72 -12.00
N LYS A 59 22.65 20.10 -11.84
CA LYS A 59 22.78 18.64 -11.66
C LYS A 59 22.07 18.15 -10.40
N GLU A 60 22.18 18.89 -9.29
CA GLU A 60 21.48 18.52 -8.05
C GLU A 60 19.96 18.66 -8.20
N LEU A 61 19.48 19.68 -8.93
CA LEU A 61 18.05 19.82 -9.25
C LEU A 61 17.52 18.69 -10.16
N GLU A 62 18.32 18.19 -11.10
CA GLU A 62 17.94 17.03 -11.91
C GLU A 62 17.72 15.78 -11.04
N LYS A 63 18.59 15.53 -10.05
CA LYS A 63 18.39 14.44 -9.07
C LYS A 63 17.13 14.65 -8.24
N LYS A 64 16.87 15.87 -7.76
CA LYS A 64 15.61 16.22 -7.08
C LYS A 64 14.39 15.87 -7.93
N VAL A 65 14.40 16.20 -9.22
CA VAL A 65 13.31 15.86 -10.14
C VAL A 65 13.14 14.35 -10.27
N SER A 66 14.23 13.59 -10.35
CA SER A 66 14.18 12.13 -10.37
C SER A 66 13.53 11.55 -9.10
N GLU A 67 13.97 12.00 -7.92
CA GLU A 67 13.39 11.55 -6.64
C GLU A 67 11.92 11.94 -6.51
N ARG A 68 11.53 13.14 -6.97
CA ARG A 68 10.13 13.54 -7.02
C ARG A 68 9.27 12.62 -7.89
N LYS A 69 9.77 12.19 -9.05
CA LYS A 69 9.06 11.23 -9.91
C LYS A 69 8.88 9.88 -9.21
N ILE A 70 9.86 9.44 -8.43
CA ILE A 70 9.75 8.24 -7.60
C ILE A 70 8.64 8.44 -6.56
N GLY A 71 8.66 9.56 -5.82
CA GLY A 71 7.62 9.89 -4.84
C GLY A 71 6.22 9.95 -5.46
N GLU A 72 6.05 10.57 -6.63
CA GLU A 72 4.78 10.62 -7.34
C GLU A 72 4.28 9.23 -7.76
N LYS A 73 5.19 8.35 -8.20
CA LYS A 73 4.85 6.95 -8.53
C LYS A 73 4.45 6.18 -7.28
N SER A 74 5.22 6.26 -6.19
CA SER A 74 4.91 5.59 -4.92
C SER A 74 3.58 6.06 -4.36
N LYS A 75 3.27 7.35 -4.47
CA LYS A 75 1.96 7.89 -4.07
C LYS A 75 0.79 7.27 -4.83
N LYS A 76 0.90 7.12 -6.15
CA LYS A 76 -0.13 6.44 -6.95
C LYS A 76 -0.35 4.99 -6.51
N ILE A 77 0.74 4.28 -6.26
CA ILE A 77 0.68 2.89 -5.76
C ILE A 77 0.00 2.84 -4.39
N LEU A 78 0.28 3.80 -3.48
CA LEU A 78 -0.39 3.89 -2.18
C LEU A 78 -1.90 4.09 -2.34
N GLU A 79 -2.31 5.01 -3.20
CA GLU A 79 -3.74 5.27 -3.46
C GLU A 79 -4.45 4.01 -3.99
N GLU A 80 -3.84 3.34 -4.98
CA GLU A 80 -4.37 2.10 -5.57
C GLU A 80 -4.47 0.96 -4.53
N LYS A 81 -3.39 0.69 -3.80
CA LYS A 81 -3.33 -0.40 -2.82
C LYS A 81 -4.17 -0.13 -1.58
N THR A 82 -4.38 1.14 -1.22
CA THR A 82 -5.30 1.50 -0.13
C THR A 82 -6.73 1.14 -0.53
N HIS A 83 -7.14 1.47 -1.77
CA HIS A 83 -8.46 1.11 -2.24
C HIS A 83 -8.67 -0.41 -2.30
N GLU A 84 -7.69 -1.14 -2.82
CA GLU A 84 -7.69 -2.61 -2.88
C GLU A 84 -7.81 -3.24 -1.49
N LEU A 85 -7.02 -2.75 -0.52
CA LEU A 85 -7.07 -3.23 0.86
C LEU A 85 -8.47 -3.05 1.48
N GLU A 86 -9.12 -1.91 1.24
CA GLU A 86 -10.47 -1.65 1.77
C GLU A 86 -11.53 -2.54 1.11
N VAL A 87 -11.37 -2.89 -0.17
CA VAL A 87 -12.22 -3.89 -0.82
C VAL A 87 -12.02 -5.26 -0.15
N PHE A 88 -10.78 -5.72 0.01
CA PHE A 88 -10.50 -7.02 0.62
C PHE A 88 -11.01 -7.12 2.06
N LYS A 89 -10.81 -6.08 2.88
CA LYS A 89 -11.35 -6.05 4.26
C LYS A 89 -12.88 -6.17 4.29
N ARG A 90 -13.58 -5.51 3.37
CA ARG A 90 -15.05 -5.62 3.26
C ARG A 90 -15.46 -7.04 2.87
N THR A 91 -14.78 -7.64 1.89
CA THR A 91 -15.05 -9.02 1.46
C THR A 91 -14.79 -10.02 2.59
N VAL A 92 -13.68 -9.88 3.33
CA VAL A 92 -13.38 -10.70 4.52
C VAL A 92 -14.54 -10.65 5.51
N LYS A 93 -15.00 -9.45 5.88
CA LYS A 93 -16.12 -9.28 6.81
C LYS A 93 -17.43 -9.90 6.30
N GLN A 94 -17.69 -9.80 5.00
CA GLN A 94 -18.88 -10.43 4.40
C GLN A 94 -18.81 -11.95 4.46
N LEU A 95 -17.65 -12.55 4.14
CA LEU A 95 -17.44 -13.99 4.23
C LEU A 95 -17.55 -14.50 5.66
N GLU A 96 -16.97 -13.78 6.63
CA GLU A 96 -17.09 -14.10 8.06
C GLU A 96 -18.57 -14.19 8.49
N ASN A 97 -19.38 -13.18 8.14
CA ASN A 97 -20.81 -13.18 8.45
C ASN A 97 -21.56 -14.34 7.77
N GLN A 98 -21.26 -14.64 6.51
CA GLN A 98 -21.91 -15.74 5.78
C GLN A 98 -21.57 -17.11 6.36
N ILE A 99 -20.31 -17.30 6.76
CA ILE A 99 -19.83 -18.52 7.43
C ILE A 99 -20.55 -18.70 8.77
N GLU A 100 -20.64 -17.64 9.59
CA GLU A 100 -21.34 -17.69 10.88
C GLU A 100 -22.80 -18.14 10.71
N ILE A 101 -23.52 -17.56 9.76
CA ILE A 101 -24.92 -17.95 9.46
C ILE A 101 -25.00 -19.41 9.00
N ALA A 102 -24.11 -19.83 8.11
CA ALA A 102 -24.08 -21.20 7.59
C ALA A 102 -23.79 -22.23 8.69
N GLU A 103 -22.89 -21.92 9.62
CA GLU A 103 -22.58 -22.76 10.77
C GLU A 103 -23.75 -22.89 11.74
N VAL A 104 -24.45 -21.79 12.04
CA VAL A 104 -25.65 -21.79 12.90
C VAL A 104 -26.74 -22.65 12.27
N ASN A 105 -27.01 -22.45 10.97
CA ASN A 105 -28.02 -23.24 10.26
C ASN A 105 -27.68 -24.74 10.27
N ALA A 106 -26.42 -25.09 9.97
CA ALA A 106 -25.98 -26.48 9.98
C ALA A 106 -26.17 -27.15 11.36
N LYS A 107 -25.99 -26.41 12.46
CA LYS A 107 -26.26 -26.91 13.82
C LYS A 107 -27.74 -27.18 14.04
N ILE A 108 -28.63 -26.26 13.65
CA ILE A 108 -30.09 -26.39 13.80
C ILE A 108 -30.63 -27.61 13.02
N PHE A 109 -30.12 -27.86 11.81
CA PHE A 109 -30.55 -29.02 11.01
C PHE A 109 -30.05 -30.35 11.55
N LYS A 110 -28.93 -30.39 12.29
CA LYS A 110 -28.42 -31.61 12.92
C LYS A 110 -29.14 -31.99 14.22
N THR A 111 -29.84 -31.05 14.84
CA THR A 111 -30.60 -31.25 16.08
C THR A 111 -32.09 -31.55 15.85
N ARG A 112 -32.52 -31.67 14.60
CA ARG A 112 -33.86 -32.14 14.20
C ARG A 112 -33.77 -33.54 13.61
#